data_AF-M6HEQ1-F1
#
_entry.id   AF-M6HEQ1-F1
#
_cell.length_a   1.000
_cell.length_b   1.000
_cell.length_c   1.000
_cell.angle_alpha   90.00
_cell.angle_beta   90.00
_cell.angle_gamma   90.00
#
_symmetry.space_group_name_H-M   'P 1'
#
loop_
_entity.id
_entity.type
_entity.pdbx_description
1 polymer ?
#
loop_
_entity_poly.entity_id
_entity_poly.type
_entity_poly.pdbx_seq_one_letter_code
_entity_poly.pdbx_strand_id
1 'polypeptide(L)'
;MAGFETLTEAGYDPEIAYFECLHEVKLITDLIYEGGLARMRFSISDTAEYGDYVSGPRVIDPGVKQRMKEVLNDIQKDKGAKFATNWMAETKAGYPNFKNMRDKNASHPIESVGKKLRSMMKWLSK
;
A
#
# COMPACT_ATOMS: atom_id res chain seq x y z
N MET A 1 4.19 -1.88 -2.10
CA MET A 1 5.50 -2.54 -2.29
C MET A 1 5.50 -3.30 -3.61
N ALA A 2 4.58 -4.25 -3.82
CA ALA A 2 4.48 -5.03 -5.06
C ALA A 2 4.61 -4.24 -6.38
N GLY A 3 3.96 -3.07 -6.53
CA GLY A 3 4.13 -2.24 -7.73
C GLY A 3 5.56 -1.74 -7.94
N PHE A 4 6.21 -1.25 -6.86
CA PHE A 4 7.61 -0.82 -6.88
C PHE A 4 8.55 -1.99 -7.19
N GLU A 5 8.35 -3.14 -6.55
CA GLU A 5 9.11 -4.38 -6.81
C GLU A 5 8.98 -4.77 -8.28
N THR A 6 7.76 -4.83 -8.81
CA THR A 6 7.49 -5.17 -10.23
C THR A 6 8.26 -4.27 -11.19
N LEU A 7 8.28 -2.94 -10.96
CA LEU A 7 9.02 -2.01 -11.81
C LEU A 7 10.54 -2.20 -11.68
N THR A 8 11.05 -2.26 -10.45
CA THR A 8 12.50 -2.38 -10.23
C THR A 8 13.06 -3.72 -10.70
N GLU A 9 12.33 -4.82 -10.52
CA GLU A 9 12.68 -6.16 -11.05
C GLU A 9 12.66 -6.20 -12.58
N ALA A 10 11.80 -5.39 -13.22
CA ALA A 10 11.79 -5.20 -14.67
C ALA A 10 12.89 -4.24 -15.18
N GLY A 11 13.73 -3.69 -14.30
CA GLY A 11 14.87 -2.83 -14.65
C GLY A 11 14.56 -1.34 -14.74
N TYR A 12 13.39 -0.89 -14.29
CA TYR A 12 13.10 0.54 -14.18
C TYR A 12 13.89 1.19 -13.04
N ASP A 13 14.21 2.47 -13.19
CA ASP A 13 14.91 3.23 -12.16
C ASP A 13 14.09 3.26 -10.85
N PRO A 14 14.70 2.93 -9.70
CA PRO A 14 13.99 2.93 -8.41
C PRO A 14 13.38 4.29 -8.04
N GLU A 15 13.98 5.41 -8.45
CA GLU A 15 13.44 6.74 -8.19
C GLU A 15 12.13 6.96 -8.96
N ILE A 16 12.08 6.55 -10.23
CA ILE A 16 10.85 6.57 -11.04
C ILE A 16 9.81 5.64 -10.44
N ALA A 17 10.19 4.40 -10.09
CA ALA A 17 9.27 3.45 -9.47
C ALA A 17 8.69 3.97 -8.15
N TYR A 18 9.47 4.71 -7.36
CA TYR A 18 9.00 5.35 -6.14
C TYR A 18 7.97 6.45 -6.42
N PHE A 19 8.21 7.29 -7.43
CA PHE A 19 7.26 8.33 -7.82
C PHE A 19 5.90 7.74 -8.21
N GLU A 20 5.92 6.80 -9.16
CA GLU A 20 4.73 6.16 -9.72
C GLU A 20 3.97 5.31 -8.69
N CYS A 21 4.66 4.56 -7.83
CA CYS A 21 4.01 3.58 -6.96
C CYS A 21 3.74 4.05 -5.54
N LEU A 22 4.27 5.22 -5.12
CA LEU A 22 4.09 5.70 -3.75
C LEU A 22 3.89 7.22 -3.65
N HIS A 23 4.71 8.03 -4.33
CA HIS A 23 4.58 9.49 -4.23
C HIS A 23 3.22 9.97 -4.74
N GLU A 24 2.82 9.53 -5.94
CA GLU A 24 1.58 9.96 -6.59
C GLU A 24 0.31 9.41 -5.94
N VAL A 25 0.43 8.34 -5.13
CA VAL A 25 -0.70 7.79 -4.38
C VAL A 25 -1.34 8.88 -3.53
N LYS A 26 -0.55 9.80 -2.95
CA LYS A 26 -1.10 10.91 -2.17
C LYS A 26 -2.05 11.78 -2.98
N LEU A 27 -1.66 12.19 -4.19
CA LEU A 27 -2.49 13.02 -5.06
C LEU A 27 -3.81 12.33 -5.41
N ILE A 28 -3.75 11.06 -5.81
CA ILE A 28 -4.95 10.28 -6.12
C ILE A 28 -5.86 10.15 -4.89
N THR A 29 -5.28 9.88 -3.71
CA THR A 29 -6.08 9.80 -2.48
C THR A 29 -6.66 11.14 -2.04
N ASP A 30 -5.98 12.26 -2.28
CA ASP A 30 -6.49 13.60 -1.99
C ASP A 30 -7.72 13.89 -2.87
N LEU A 31 -7.66 13.57 -4.17
CA LEU A 31 -8.81 13.72 -5.09
C LEU A 31 -10.01 12.85 -4.66
N ILE A 32 -9.76 11.62 -4.22
CA ILE A 32 -10.80 10.72 -3.69
C ILE A 32 -11.38 11.29 -2.38
N TYR A 33 -10.54 11.83 -1.51
CA TYR A 33 -10.98 12.44 -0.26
C TYR A 33 -11.88 13.67 -0.52
N GLU A 34 -11.51 14.51 -1.48
CA GLU A 34 -12.24 15.74 -1.81
C GLU A 34 -13.58 15.51 -2.49
N GLY A 35 -13.79 14.40 -3.22
CA GLY A 35 -15.03 14.20 -3.96
C GLY A 35 -15.31 12.79 -4.48
N GLY A 36 -14.71 11.77 -3.86
CA GLY A 36 -14.92 10.37 -4.19
C GLY A 36 -14.28 9.92 -5.51
N LEU A 37 -14.55 8.66 -5.87
CA LEU A 37 -13.98 8.02 -7.05
C LEU A 37 -14.38 8.72 -8.36
N ALA A 38 -15.58 9.30 -8.43
CA ALA A 38 -16.05 10.02 -9.60
C ALA A 38 -15.22 11.29 -9.86
N ARG A 39 -14.93 12.09 -8.82
CA ARG A 39 -14.06 13.27 -8.95
C ARG A 39 -12.64 12.87 -9.35
N MET A 40 -12.09 11.84 -8.72
CA MET A 40 -10.76 11.34 -9.07
C MET A 40 -10.68 10.94 -10.55
N ARG A 41 -11.64 10.15 -11.04
CA ARG A 41 -11.68 9.70 -12.45
C ARG A 41 -11.89 10.84 -13.43
N PHE A 42 -12.72 11.81 -13.08
CA PHE A 42 -12.88 13.04 -13.87
C PHE A 42 -11.60 13.88 -13.93
N SER A 43 -10.71 13.77 -12.94
CA SER A 43 -9.50 14.59 -12.82
C SER A 43 -8.26 13.98 -13.49
N ILE A 44 -8.27 12.67 -13.75
CA ILE A 44 -7.19 11.97 -14.46
C ILE A 44 -7.46 11.95 -15.97
N SER A 45 -6.45 11.64 -16.78
CA SER A 45 -6.63 11.51 -18.24
C SER A 45 -7.52 10.32 -18.60
N ASP A 46 -8.20 10.39 -19.75
CA ASP A 46 -8.99 9.30 -20.32
C ASP A 46 -8.19 7.99 -20.44
N THR A 47 -6.89 8.09 -20.78
CA THR A 47 -5.98 6.92 -20.85
C THR A 47 -5.81 6.25 -19.48
N ALA A 48 -5.66 7.05 -18.42
CA ALA A 48 -5.52 6.54 -17.06
C ALA A 48 -6.85 5.97 -16.53
N GLU A 49 -7.98 6.61 -16.82
CA GLU A 49 -9.30 6.10 -16.46
C GLU A 49 -9.61 4.78 -17.17
N TYR A 50 -9.34 4.68 -18.48
CA TYR A 50 -9.46 3.42 -19.22
C TYR A 50 -8.55 2.34 -18.60
N GLY A 51 -7.31 2.69 -18.27
CA GLY A 51 -6.35 1.82 -17.59
C GLY A 51 -6.85 1.30 -16.24
N ASP A 52 -7.44 2.16 -15.40
CA ASP A 52 -8.09 1.80 -14.13
C ASP A 52 -9.16 0.73 -14.38
N TYR A 53 -10.10 0.97 -15.29
CA TYR A 53 -11.20 0.04 -15.55
C TYR A 53 -10.76 -1.35 -16.02
N VAL A 54 -9.76 -1.42 -16.90
CA VAL A 54 -9.34 -2.70 -17.49
C VAL A 54 -8.29 -3.44 -16.67
N SER A 55 -7.48 -2.73 -15.88
CA SER A 55 -6.36 -3.31 -15.13
C SER A 55 -6.66 -3.45 -13.64
N GLY A 56 -7.47 -2.57 -13.05
CA GLY A 56 -7.87 -2.61 -11.65
C GLY A 56 -8.41 -3.98 -11.23
N PRO A 57 -9.44 -4.53 -11.90
CA PRO A 57 -9.99 -5.86 -11.59
C PRO A 57 -9.04 -7.04 -11.86
N ARG A 58 -7.97 -6.84 -12.65
CA ARG A 58 -6.93 -7.87 -12.87
C ARG A 58 -5.98 -7.98 -11.69
N VAL A 59 -5.73 -6.88 -10.98
CA VAL A 59 -4.90 -6.84 -9.76
C VAL A 59 -5.75 -7.12 -8.52
N ILE A 60 -6.91 -6.45 -8.42
CA ILE A 60 -7.89 -6.63 -7.35
C ILE A 60 -9.03 -7.50 -7.85
N ASP A 61 -8.74 -8.80 -7.95
CA ASP A 61 -9.66 -9.81 -8.43
C ASP A 61 -10.74 -10.21 -7.39
N PRO A 62 -11.76 -11.01 -7.75
CA PRO A 62 -12.74 -11.52 -6.79
C PRO A 62 -12.10 -12.33 -5.64
N GLY A 63 -10.94 -12.94 -5.87
CA GLY A 63 -10.15 -13.62 -4.84
C GLY A 63 -9.68 -12.67 -3.74
N VAL A 64 -9.36 -11.41 -4.05
CA VAL A 64 -9.03 -10.39 -3.03
C VAL A 64 -10.22 -10.18 -2.08
N LYS A 65 -11.45 -10.10 -2.61
CA LYS A 65 -12.65 -9.94 -1.78
C LYS A 65 -12.86 -11.16 -0.87
N GLN A 66 -12.51 -12.36 -1.32
CA GLN A 66 -12.57 -13.56 -0.50
C GLN A 66 -11.54 -13.50 0.64
N ARG A 67 -10.29 -13.14 0.35
CA ARG A 67 -9.24 -12.93 1.37
C ARG A 67 -9.61 -11.85 2.38
N MET A 68 -10.25 -10.76 1.94
CA MET A 68 -10.78 -9.72 2.85
C MET A 68 -11.82 -10.27 3.84
N LYS A 69 -12.69 -11.19 3.40
CA LYS A 69 -13.65 -11.86 4.31
C LYS A 69 -12.95 -12.76 5.32
N GLU A 70 -11.90 -13.47 4.91
CA GLU A 70 -11.11 -14.32 5.81
C GLU A 70 -10.41 -13.48 6.88
N VAL A 71 -9.82 -12.34 6.50
CA VAL A 71 -9.25 -11.37 7.46
C VAL A 71 -10.33 -10.86 8.42
N LEU A 72 -11.53 -10.54 7.93
CA LEU A 72 -12.64 -10.11 8.78
C LEU A 72 -13.06 -11.21 9.78
N ASN A 73 -13.14 -12.46 9.35
CA ASN A 73 -13.44 -13.59 10.23
C ASN A 73 -12.38 -13.73 11.34
N ASP A 74 -11.10 -13.56 11.01
CA ASP A 74 -10.02 -13.62 12.00
C ASP A 74 -10.11 -12.47 13.04
N ILE A 75 -10.74 -11.35 12.70
CA ILE A 75 -10.94 -10.19 13.60
C ILE A 75 -12.18 -10.37 14.49
N GLN A 76 -13.27 -10.92 13.95
CA GLN A 76 -14.58 -10.95 14.59
C GLN A 76 -14.61 -11.76 15.90
N LYS A 77 -15.23 -11.19 16.93
CA LYS A 77 -15.30 -11.81 18.27
C LYS A 77 -16.16 -13.07 18.29
N ASP A 78 -17.29 -13.06 17.61
CA ASP A 78 -18.18 -14.22 17.44
C ASP A 78 -17.57 -15.33 16.57
N LYS A 79 -16.44 -15.05 15.91
CA LYS A 79 -15.64 -16.01 15.13
C LYS A 79 -14.34 -16.42 15.84
N GLY A 80 -14.18 -16.05 17.12
CA GLY A 80 -13.06 -16.48 17.96
C GLY A 80 -11.95 -15.45 18.17
N ALA A 81 -12.05 -14.24 17.61
CA ALA A 81 -11.09 -13.15 17.83
C ALA A 81 -9.62 -13.56 17.64
N LYS A 82 -9.33 -14.35 16.60
CA LYS A 82 -8.00 -14.92 16.35
C LYS A 82 -6.90 -13.86 16.25
N PHE A 83 -7.18 -12.74 15.58
CA PHE A 83 -6.23 -11.61 15.48
C PHE A 83 -5.87 -11.06 16.87
N ALA A 84 -6.87 -10.75 17.70
CA ALA A 84 -6.64 -10.22 19.04
C ALA A 84 -5.90 -11.21 19.94
N THR A 85 -6.25 -12.50 19.85
CA THR A 85 -5.59 -13.59 20.58
C THR A 85 -4.11 -13.70 20.21
N ASN A 86 -3.80 -13.70 18.91
CA ASN A 86 -2.42 -13.74 18.41
C ASN A 86 -1.63 -12.49 18.83
N TRP A 87 -2.24 -11.31 18.76
CA TRP A 87 -1.59 -10.06 19.16
C TRP A 87 -1.26 -10.00 20.65
N MET A 88 -2.16 -10.50 21.51
CA MET A 88 -1.90 -10.61 22.94
C MET A 88 -0.76 -11.59 23.23
N ALA A 89 -0.72 -12.74 22.53
CA ALA A 89 0.37 -13.71 22.67
C ALA A 89 1.71 -13.12 22.25
N GLU A 90 1.76 -12.43 21.10
CA GLU A 90 2.95 -11.73 20.59
C GLU A 90 3.43 -10.64 21.56
N THR A 91 2.50 -9.88 22.14
CA THR A 91 2.79 -8.86 23.17
C THR A 91 3.39 -9.49 24.42
N LYS A 92 2.79 -10.58 24.92
CA LYS A 92 3.29 -11.32 26.10
C LYS A 92 4.68 -11.91 25.86
N ALA A 93 5.00 -12.27 24.62
CA ALA A 93 6.31 -12.77 24.21
C ALA A 93 7.35 -11.65 23.99
N GLY A 94 6.99 -10.37 24.09
CA GLY A 94 7.92 -9.25 23.92
C GLY A 94 8.16 -8.82 22.47
N TYR A 95 7.20 -9.10 21.56
CA TYR A 95 7.18 -8.69 20.15
C TYR A 95 8.27 -9.30 19.23
N PRO A 96 8.65 -10.59 19.36
CA PRO A 96 9.72 -11.15 18.55
C PRO A 96 9.42 -11.13 17.04
N ASN A 97 8.22 -11.56 16.64
CA ASN A 97 7.82 -11.60 15.24
C ASN A 97 7.53 -10.19 14.72
N PHE A 98 6.87 -9.36 15.52
CA PHE A 98 6.52 -8.00 15.12
C PHE A 98 7.75 -7.12 14.91
N LYS A 99 8.79 -7.25 15.76
CA LYS A 99 10.08 -6.57 15.54
C LYS A 99 10.72 -7.02 14.24
N ASN A 100 10.81 -8.33 13.99
CA ASN A 100 11.35 -8.86 12.73
C ASN A 100 10.58 -8.37 11.50
N MET A 101 9.24 -8.33 11.57
CA MET A 101 8.41 -7.77 10.49
C MET A 101 8.70 -6.28 10.29
N ARG A 102 8.83 -5.51 11.37
CA ARG A 102 9.16 -4.08 11.29
C ARG A 102 10.53 -3.86 10.66
N ASP A 103 11.54 -4.60 11.09
CA ASP A 103 12.91 -4.50 10.56
C ASP A 103 12.93 -4.85 9.07
N LYS A 104 12.25 -5.94 8.67
CA LYS A 104 12.12 -6.32 7.26
C LYS A 104 11.50 -5.20 6.42
N ASN A 105 10.38 -4.62 6.88
CA ASN A 105 9.71 -3.55 6.13
C ASN A 105 10.54 -2.25 6.10
N ALA A 106 11.20 -1.90 7.19
CA ALA A 106 12.08 -0.73 7.26
C ALA A 106 13.33 -0.88 6.38
N SER A 107 13.80 -2.12 6.17
CA SER A 107 14.93 -2.43 5.30
C SER A 107 14.58 -2.49 3.81
N HIS A 108 13.29 -2.40 3.44
CA HIS A 108 12.89 -2.51 2.04
C HIS A 108 13.46 -1.36 1.19
N PRO A 109 13.94 -1.61 -0.06
CA PRO A 109 14.60 -0.59 -0.87
C PRO A 109 13.80 0.70 -1.06
N ILE A 110 12.47 0.60 -1.15
CA ILE A 110 11.56 1.76 -1.28
C ILE A 110 11.76 2.81 -0.18
N GLU A 111 12.15 2.41 1.04
CA GLU A 111 12.37 3.31 2.17
C GLU A 111 13.63 4.14 1.98
N SER A 112 14.71 3.51 1.52
CA SER A 112 15.99 4.19 1.26
C SER A 112 15.87 5.18 0.11
N VAL A 113 15.24 4.77 -0.99
CA VAL A 113 14.95 5.62 -2.16
C VAL A 113 14.03 6.77 -1.76
N GLY A 114 12.95 6.46 -1.05
CA GLY A 114 11.99 7.45 -0.60
C GLY A 114 12.58 8.49 0.35
N LYS A 115 13.46 8.07 1.27
CA LYS A 115 14.16 8.99 2.16
C LYS A 115 15.02 9.99 1.37
N LYS A 116 15.78 9.50 0.38
CA LYS A 116 16.59 10.36 -0.50
C LYS A 116 15.70 11.36 -1.24
N LEU A 117 14.66 10.88 -1.93
CA LEU A 117 13.78 11.75 -2.72
C LEU A 117 13.04 12.77 -1.86
N ARG A 118 12.45 12.36 -0.72
CA ARG A 118 11.75 13.27 0.19
C ARG A 118 12.67 14.35 0.78
N SER A 119 13.97 14.08 0.95
CA SER A 119 14.94 15.08 1.42
C SER A 119 15.18 16.22 0.42
N MET A 120 14.89 15.99 -0.87
CA MET A 120 15.02 16.99 -1.94
C MET A 120 13.74 17.80 -2.13
N MET A 121 12.62 17.33 -1.58
CA MET A 121 11.30 17.95 -1.68
C MET A 121 11.13 19.03 -0.60
N LYS A 122 11.56 20.26 -0.91
CA LYS A 122 11.57 21.39 0.06
C LYS A 122 10.23 21.66 0.75
N TRP A 123 9.11 21.35 0.10
CA TRP A 123 7.77 21.55 0.65
C TRP A 123 7.37 20.51 1.70
N LEU A 124 8.10 19.39 1.82
CA LEU A 124 7.88 18.36 2.85
C LEU A 124 8.65 18.65 4.13
N SER A 125 9.75 19.39 4.06
CA SER A 125 10.46 19.90 5.23
C SER A 125 9.62 20.99 5.90
N LYS A 126 8.94 20.63 7.00
CA LYS A 126 8.38 21.55 7.99
C LYS A 126 9.28 21.58 9.22
#